data_AF-A0A1H3DX47-F1
#
_entry.id   AF-A0A1H3DX47-F1
#
_cell.length_a   1.000
_cell.length_b   1.000
_cell.length_c   1.000
_cell.angle_alpha   90.00
_cell.angle_beta   90.00
_cell.angle_gamma   90.00
#
_symmetry.space_group_name_H-M   'P 1'
#
loop_
_entity.id
_entity.type
_entity.pdbx_description
1 polymer ?
#
loop_
_entity_poly.entity_id
_entity_poly.type
_entity_poly.pdbx_seq_one_letter_code
_entity_poly.pdbx_strand_id
1 'polypeptide(L)'
;MPKSDPNAQRYIAIARACLKAINDAASDQAGREEKIQAVYQAIDNAFQAEFSEYRQSVAVMASVLERIASGQLESGAAAELARKTLDQQPESTRNSIIH
;
A
#
# COMPACT_ATOMS: atom_id res chain seq x y z
N MET A 1 3.64 22.93 15.49
CA MET A 1 3.90 21.47 15.51
C MET A 1 4.22 21.04 14.08
N PRO A 2 5.41 20.52 13.77
CA PRO A 2 5.68 20.02 12.43
C PRO A 2 4.78 18.80 12.22
N LYS A 3 3.91 18.88 11.21
CA LYS A 3 3.10 17.74 10.76
C LYS A 3 4.07 16.64 10.39
N SER A 4 4.06 15.54 11.13
CA SER A 4 4.72 14.30 10.73
C SER A 4 4.07 13.86 9.42
N ASP A 5 4.68 14.21 8.30
CA ASP A 5 4.17 13.85 6.97
C ASP A 5 4.13 12.31 6.92
N PRO A 6 2.96 11.67 6.73
CA PRO A 6 2.86 10.22 6.61
C PRO A 6 3.76 9.69 5.48
N ASN A 7 4.03 10.51 4.47
CA ASN A 7 4.97 10.19 3.42
C ASN A 7 6.43 10.21 3.90
N ALA A 8 6.78 11.05 4.88
CA ALA A 8 8.12 11.05 5.45
C ALA A 8 8.44 9.71 6.14
N GLN A 9 7.48 9.10 6.83
CA GLN A 9 7.66 7.76 7.40
C GLN A 9 7.82 6.69 6.31
N ARG A 10 7.07 6.78 5.20
CA ARG A 10 7.22 5.92 4.02
C ARG A 10 8.61 6.04 3.37
N TYR A 11 9.07 7.27 3.12
CA TYR A 11 10.40 7.53 2.56
C TYR A 11 11.53 7.09 3.51
N ILE A 12 11.35 7.25 4.83
CA ILE A 12 12.32 6.79 5.84
C ILE A 12 12.40 5.26 5.88
N ALA A 13 11.28 4.54 5.77
CA ALA A 13 11.26 3.08 5.74
C ALA A 13 12.01 2.53 4.52
N ILE A 14 11.75 3.11 3.34
CA ILE A 14 12.45 2.79 2.09
C ILE A 14 13.95 3.11 2.23
N ALA A 15 14.29 4.30 2.71
CA ALA A 15 15.68 4.70 2.92
C ALA A 15 16.43 3.78 3.91
N ARG A 16 15.76 3.29 4.97
CA ARG A 16 16.33 2.32 5.92
C ARG A 16 16.53 0.94 5.29
N ALA A 17 15.59 0.47 4.46
CA ALA A 17 15.75 -0.78 3.72
C ALA A 17 16.94 -0.70 2.75
N CYS A 18 17.07 0.42 2.02
CA CYS A 18 18.21 0.68 1.16
C CYS A 18 19.53 0.74 1.95
N LEU A 19 19.57 1.47 3.07
CA LEU A 19 20.77 1.59 3.91
C LEU A 19 21.18 0.24 4.50
N LYS A 20 20.21 -0.58 4.95
CA LYS A 20 20.47 -1.94 5.46
C LYS A 20 21.05 -2.83 4.36
N ALA A 21 20.43 -2.84 3.18
CA ALA A 21 20.92 -3.61 2.05
C ALA A 21 22.33 -3.17 1.59
N ILE A 22 22.64 -1.86 1.64
CA ILE A 22 24.00 -1.33 1.38
C ILE A 22 25.00 -1.79 2.44
N ASN A 23 24.62 -1.80 3.72
CA ASN A 23 25.50 -2.22 4.82
C ASN A 23 25.76 -3.73 4.79
N ASP A 24 24.72 -4.54 4.56
CA ASP A 24 24.86 -5.99 4.37
C ASP A 24 25.75 -6.28 3.15
N ALA A 25 25.63 -5.46 2.11
CA ALA A 25 26.45 -5.48 0.90
C ALA A 25 27.89 -4.95 1.06
N ALA A 26 28.22 -4.12 2.05
CA ALA A 26 29.57 -3.58 2.20
C ALA A 26 30.60 -4.64 2.63
N SER A 27 30.11 -5.79 3.10
CA SER A 27 30.90 -6.89 3.68
C SER A 27 31.71 -7.72 2.68
N ASP A 28 31.44 -7.66 1.37
CA ASP A 28 31.97 -8.66 0.42
C ASP A 28 32.26 -8.13 -1.00
N GLN A 29 33.49 -7.75 -1.39
CA GLN A 29 33.72 -6.93 -2.61
C GLN A 29 33.33 -7.54 -3.98
N ALA A 30 33.12 -8.87 -4.08
CA ALA A 30 32.59 -9.52 -5.28
C ALA A 30 31.05 -9.59 -5.20
N GLY A 31 30.33 -9.02 -6.18
CA GLY A 31 28.86 -9.07 -6.21
C GLY A 31 28.14 -7.72 -6.24
N ARG A 32 28.82 -6.63 -6.59
CA ARG A 32 28.21 -5.29 -6.69
C ARG A 32 26.90 -5.26 -7.49
N GLU A 33 26.83 -5.98 -8.61
CA GLU A 33 25.59 -6.12 -9.42
C GLU A 33 24.50 -6.89 -8.68
N GLU A 34 24.87 -8.00 -8.04
CA GLU A 34 23.97 -8.83 -7.24
C GLU A 34 23.38 -8.06 -6.05
N LYS A 35 24.16 -7.14 -5.48
CA LYS A 35 23.75 -6.23 -4.40
C LYS A 35 22.82 -5.12 -4.86
N ILE A 36 23.10 -4.53 -6.03
CA ILE A 36 22.19 -3.57 -6.65
C ILE A 36 20.84 -4.26 -6.93
N GLN A 37 20.87 -5.50 -7.42
CA GLN A 37 19.66 -6.29 -7.66
C GLN A 37 18.91 -6.60 -6.36
N ALA A 38 19.63 -6.96 -5.28
CA ALA A 38 19.03 -7.19 -3.96
C ALA A 38 18.35 -5.93 -3.39
N VAL A 39 18.95 -4.76 -3.58
CA VAL A 39 18.34 -3.47 -3.20
C VAL A 39 17.04 -3.24 -3.97
N TYR A 40 17.05 -3.43 -5.29
CA TYR A 40 15.83 -3.30 -6.10
C TYR A 40 14.72 -4.27 -5.67
N GLN A 41 15.06 -5.53 -5.37
CA GLN A 41 14.09 -6.49 -4.85
C GLN A 41 13.57 -6.12 -3.47
N ALA A 42 14.42 -5.62 -2.57
CA ALA A 42 13.99 -5.16 -1.25
C ALA A 42 13.04 -3.96 -1.35
N ILE A 43 13.32 -3.03 -2.27
CA ILE A 43 12.45 -1.90 -2.59
C ILE A 43 11.10 -2.40 -3.13
N ASP A 44 11.12 -3.29 -4.13
CA ASP A 44 9.90 -3.80 -4.75
C ASP A 44 9.03 -4.57 -3.75
N ASN A 45 9.65 -5.41 -2.91
CA ASN A 45 8.95 -6.12 -1.85
C ASN A 45 8.33 -5.16 -0.81
N ALA A 46 9.06 -4.12 -0.41
CA ALA A 46 8.54 -3.10 0.52
C ALA A 46 7.35 -2.35 -0.10
N PHE A 47 7.42 -1.99 -1.38
CA PHE A 47 6.29 -1.38 -2.08
C PHE A 47 5.11 -2.34 -2.22
N GLN A 48 5.34 -3.59 -2.63
CA GLN A 48 4.28 -4.57 -2.79
C GLN A 48 3.54 -4.86 -1.48
N ALA A 49 4.28 -4.96 -0.36
CA ALA A 49 3.72 -5.12 0.97
C ALA A 49 2.87 -3.91 1.36
N GLU A 50 3.38 -2.69 1.17
CA GLU A 50 2.67 -1.45 1.49
C GLU A 50 1.40 -1.26 0.65
N PHE A 51 1.44 -1.65 -0.63
CA PHE A 51 0.29 -1.55 -1.53
C PHE A 51 -0.64 -2.76 -1.47
N SER A 52 -0.34 -3.80 -0.68
CA SER A 52 -1.18 -5.01 -0.62
C SER A 52 -2.57 -4.68 -0.06
N GLU A 53 -2.62 -3.96 1.06
CA GLU A 53 -3.87 -3.51 1.70
C GLU A 53 -4.63 -2.51 0.81
N TYR A 54 -3.92 -1.58 0.17
CA TYR A 54 -4.52 -0.63 -0.77
C TYR A 54 -5.18 -1.35 -1.96
N ARG A 55 -4.45 -2.28 -2.60
CA ARG A 55 -4.96 -3.07 -3.74
C ARG A 55 -6.17 -3.91 -3.33
N GLN A 56 -6.13 -4.52 -2.15
CA GLN A 56 -7.26 -5.28 -1.62
C GLN A 56 -8.48 -4.38 -1.39
N SER A 57 -8.29 -3.20 -0.80
CA SER A 57 -9.37 -2.24 -0.59
C SER A 57 -10.01 -1.79 -1.92
N VAL A 58 -9.19 -1.49 -2.93
CA VAL A 58 -9.66 -1.13 -4.28
C VAL A 58 -10.43 -2.28 -4.93
N ALA A 59 -9.93 -3.51 -4.84
CA ALA A 59 -10.61 -4.68 -5.40
C ALA A 59 -11.99 -4.91 -4.74
N VAL A 60 -12.08 -4.76 -3.42
CA VAL A 60 -13.36 -4.86 -2.69
C VAL A 60 -14.32 -3.76 -3.16
N MET A 61 -13.87 -2.51 -3.23
CA MET A 61 -14.70 -1.40 -3.72
C MET A 61 -15.19 -1.63 -5.15
N ALA A 62 -14.31 -2.08 -6.05
CA ALA A 62 -14.68 -2.41 -7.42
C ALA A 62 -15.78 -3.49 -7.48
N SER A 63 -15.62 -4.58 -6.73
CA SER A 63 -16.62 -5.66 -6.68
C SER A 63 -17.98 -5.22 -6.14
N VAL A 64 -17.97 -4.28 -5.17
CA VAL A 64 -19.19 -3.71 -4.60
C VAL A 64 -19.89 -2.81 -5.61
N LEU A 65 -19.13 -1.98 -6.33
CA LEU A 65 -19.67 -1.14 -7.40
C LEU A 65 -20.24 -1.98 -8.55
N GLU A 66 -19.57 -3.04 -8.96
CA GLU A 66 -20.09 -3.99 -9.95
C GLU A 66 -21.42 -4.61 -9.49
N ARG A 67 -21.51 -4.99 -8.21
CA ARG A 67 -22.72 -5.60 -7.64
C ARG A 67 -23.87 -4.60 -7.46
N ILE A 68 -23.57 -3.32 -7.25
CA ILE A 68 -24.58 -2.25 -7.25
C ILE A 68 -25.03 -1.98 -8.71
N ALA A 69 -24.08 -1.91 -9.64
CA ALA A 69 -24.34 -1.63 -11.05
C ALA A 69 -25.11 -2.77 -11.75
N SER A 70 -25.03 -4.01 -11.25
CA SER A 70 -25.80 -5.13 -11.80
C SER A 70 -27.31 -4.98 -11.66
N GLY A 71 -27.78 -4.04 -10.81
CA GLY A 71 -29.21 -3.78 -10.59
C GLY A 71 -29.92 -4.91 -9.84
N GLN A 72 -29.18 -5.90 -9.32
CA GLN A 72 -29.75 -7.04 -8.58
C GLN A 72 -30.08 -6.72 -7.11
N LEU A 73 -29.74 -5.51 -6.65
CA LEU A 73 -29.99 -5.06 -5.29
C LEU A 73 -31.10 -4.00 -5.28
N GLU A 74 -32.04 -4.14 -4.34
CA GLU A 74 -32.96 -3.05 -4.04
C GLU A 74 -32.20 -1.83 -3.51
N SER A 75 -32.74 -0.63 -3.72
CA SER A 75 -32.07 0.64 -3.40
C SER A 75 -31.57 0.74 -1.95
N GLY A 76 -32.36 0.22 -1.00
CA GLY A 76 -31.97 0.15 0.41
C GLY A 76 -30.77 -0.76 0.66
N ALA A 77 -30.76 -1.94 0.05
CA ALA A 77 -29.69 -2.93 0.16
C ALA A 77 -28.39 -2.45 -0.52
N ALA A 78 -28.50 -1.76 -1.66
CA ALA A 78 -27.36 -1.13 -2.33
C ALA A 78 -26.72 -0.04 -1.46
N ALA A 79 -27.54 0.83 -0.85
CA ALA A 79 -27.05 1.87 0.05
C ALA A 79 -26.42 1.31 1.33
N GLU A 80 -26.97 0.22 1.87
CA GLU A 80 -26.40 -0.47 3.03
C GLU A 80 -25.06 -1.14 2.70
N LEU A 81 -24.97 -1.81 1.54
CA LEU A 81 -23.74 -2.43 1.07
C LEU A 81 -22.64 -1.38 0.87
N ALA A 82 -22.98 -0.22 0.27
CA ALA A 82 -22.03 0.89 0.11
C ALA A 82 -21.51 1.41 1.47
N ARG A 83 -22.40 1.63 2.45
CA ARG A 83 -21.99 2.08 3.80
C ARG A 83 -21.05 1.08 4.48
N LYS A 84 -21.41 -0.20 4.48
CA LYS A 84 -20.58 -1.26 5.08
C LYS A 84 -19.18 -1.30 4.45
N THR A 85 -19.08 -1.12 3.14
CA THR A 85 -17.79 -1.10 2.44
C THR A 85 -16.93 0.11 2.81
N LEU A 86 -17.54 1.28 3.01
CA LEU A 86 -16.83 2.49 3.48
C LEU A 86 -16.38 2.36 4.95
N ASP A 87 -17.20 1.72 5.79
CA ASP A 87 -16.87 1.47 7.21
C ASP A 87 -15.71 0.48 7.37
N GLN A 88 -15.56 -0.44 6.40
CA GLN A 88 -14.49 -1.45 6.37
C GLN A 88 -13.19 -0.98 5.70
N GLN A 89 -13.11 0.26 5.20
CA GLN A 89 -11.86 0.79 4.65
C GLN A 89 -10.76 0.85 5.73
N PRO A 90 -9.54 0.34 5.44
CA PRO A 90 -8.38 0.52 6.32
C PRO A 90 -8.12 1.99 6.64
N GLU A 91 -7.72 2.33 7.87
CA GLU A 91 -7.42 3.72 8.25
C GLU A 91 -6.31 4.35 7.38
N SER A 92 -5.36 3.53 6.92
CA SER A 92 -4.29 3.88 5.99
C SER A 92 -4.79 4.40 4.64
N THR A 93 -5.94 3.92 4.16
CA THR A 93 -6.61 4.40 2.93
C THR A 93 -7.59 5.54 3.19
N ARG A 94 -8.21 5.56 4.37
CA ARG A 94 -9.16 6.59 4.78
C ARG A 94 -8.51 7.99 4.88
N ASN A 95 -7.23 8.05 5.27
CA ASN A 95 -6.46 9.30 5.34
C ASN A 95 -5.69 9.66 4.06
N SER A 96 -5.52 8.74 3.10
CA SER A 96 -4.76 9.04 1.87
C SER A 96 -5.56 9.80 0.82
N ILE A 97 -6.89 9.88 0.96
CA ILE A 97 -7.81 10.52 0.00
C ILE A 97 -8.02 12.01 0.33
N ILE A 98 -7.63 12.47 1.52
CA ILE A 98 -7.65 13.90 1.89
C ILE A 98 -6.23 14.46 1.81
N HIS A 99 -5.64 14.53 0.60
CA HIS A 99 -4.83 15.69 0.23
C HIS A 99 -4.54 15.83 -1.26
#